data_AF-A0A8T6UQS4-F1
#
_entry.id   AF-A0A8T6UQS4-F1
#
_cell.length_a   1.000
_cell.length_b   1.000
_cell.length_c   1.000
_cell.angle_alpha   90.00
_cell.angle_beta   90.00
_cell.angle_gamma   90.00
#
_symmetry.space_group_name_H-M   'P 1'
#
loop_
_entity.id
_entity.type
_entity.pdbx_description
1 polymer ?
#
loop_
_entity_poly.entity_id
_entity_poly.type
_entity_poly.pdbx_seq_one_letter_code
_entity_poly.pdbx_strand_id
1 'polypeptide(L)'
;IIAGVILGLEALAGYLGGAVMSGLILALLMDNAGGAWDNTKKIIESPEYTKYEQGTDDWHRVHDISVTGDMVGDPFKDTAGPSINTLLVVVSLTATLFLPIIAQLHVWLMALF
;
A
#
# COMPACT_ATOMS: atom_id res chain seq x y z
N ILE A 1 18.03 -6.90 -4.66
CA ILE A 1 19.21 -7.41 -5.39
C ILE A 1 20.10 -6.26 -5.87
N ILE A 2 19.66 -5.43 -6.81
CA ILE A 2 20.46 -4.34 -7.39
C ILE A 2 21.08 -3.43 -6.31
N ALA A 3 20.27 -2.97 -5.35
CA ALA A 3 20.74 -2.12 -4.25
C ALA A 3 21.90 -2.76 -3.47
N GLY A 4 21.81 -4.04 -3.11
CA GLY A 4 22.87 -4.72 -2.37
C GLY A 4 24.13 -5.00 -3.19
N VAL A 5 23.99 -5.27 -4.49
CA VAL A 5 25.14 -5.53 -5.38
C VAL A 5 25.93 -4.25 -5.65
N ILE A 6 25.23 -3.14 -5.91
CA ILE A 6 25.87 -1.87 -6.30
C ILE A 6 26.32 -1.07 -5.07
N LEU A 7 25.49 -1.02 -4.01
CA LEU A 7 25.70 -0.11 -2.87
C LEU A 7 26.21 -0.81 -1.60
N GLY A 8 26.26 -2.15 -1.58
CA GLY A 8 26.72 -2.93 -0.43
C GLY A 8 25.61 -3.32 0.55
N LEU A 9 25.99 -4.08 1.59
CA LEU A 9 25.05 -4.69 2.53
C LEU A 9 24.45 -3.68 3.52
N GLU A 10 25.22 -2.67 3.92
CA GLU A 10 24.81 -1.60 4.81
C GLU A 10 23.71 -0.76 4.17
N ALA A 11 23.88 -0.42 2.89
CA ALA A 11 22.88 0.29 2.10
C ALA A 11 21.62 -0.56 1.88
N LEU A 12 21.78 -1.88 1.66
CA LEU A 12 20.65 -2.81 1.58
C LEU A 12 19.87 -2.86 2.90
N ALA A 13 20.55 -2.89 4.04
CA ALA A 13 19.90 -2.87 5.36
C ALA A 13 19.11 -1.57 5.58
N GLY A 14 19.71 -0.42 5.25
CA GLY A 14 19.02 0.88 5.32
C GLY A 14 17.80 0.95 4.40
N TYR A 15 17.92 0.45 3.16
CA TYR A 15 16.83 0.37 2.20
C TYR A 15 15.67 -0.48 2.73
N LEU A 16 15.93 -1.67 3.26
CA LEU A 16 14.89 -2.55 3.82
C LEU A 16 14.22 -1.91 5.04
N GLY A 17 14.99 -1.33 5.96
CA GLY A 17 14.45 -0.64 7.12
C GLY A 17 13.54 0.53 6.72
N GLY A 18 14.00 1.36 5.78
CA GLY A 18 13.21 2.49 5.26
C GLY A 18 11.94 2.04 4.53
N ALA A 19 12.03 0.97 3.71
CA ALA A 19 10.89 0.41 3.00
C ALA A 19 9.81 -0.10 3.97
N VAL A 20 10.19 -0.82 5.03
CA VAL A 20 9.24 -1.32 6.03
C VAL A 20 8.56 -0.16 6.76
N MET A 21 9.33 0.81 7.25
CA MET A 21 8.77 1.94 8.02
C MET A 21 7.81 2.79 7.19
N SER A 22 8.18 3.13 5.96
CA SER A 22 7.34 3.95 5.08
C SER A 22 6.16 3.15 4.50
N GLY A 23 6.41 1.92 4.06
CA GLY A 23 5.41 1.07 3.42
C GLY A 23 4.31 0.60 4.37
N LEU A 24 4.64 0.25 5.62
CA LEU A 24 3.64 -0.20 6.59
C LEU A 24 2.62 0.91 6.91
N ILE A 25 3.11 2.13 7.15
CA ILE A 25 2.26 3.28 7.44
C ILE A 25 1.37 3.59 6.24
N LEU A 26 1.92 3.53 5.02
CA LEU A 26 1.17 3.77 3.80
C LEU A 26 0.10 2.70 3.55
N ALA A 27 0.43 1.42 3.73
CA ALA A 27 -0.53 0.32 3.57
C ALA A 27 -1.74 0.50 4.49
N LEU A 28 -1.48 0.73 5.79
CA LEU A 28 -2.53 0.98 6.78
C LEU A 28 -3.39 2.19 6.45
N LEU A 29 -2.79 3.27 5.95
CA LEU A 29 -3.53 4.45 5.53
C LEU A 29 -4.46 4.13 4.37
N MET A 30 -3.96 3.44 3.34
CA MET A 30 -4.73 3.13 2.13
C MET A 30 -5.90 2.19 2.43
N ASP A 31 -5.66 1.12 3.19
CA ASP A 31 -6.70 0.16 3.58
C ASP A 31 -7.81 0.83 4.38
N ASN A 32 -7.45 1.63 5.38
CA ASN A 32 -8.42 2.29 6.25
C ASN A 32 -9.17 3.43 5.55
N ALA A 33 -8.47 4.23 4.73
CA ALA A 33 -9.10 5.32 3.98
C ALA A 33 -10.11 4.78 2.95
N GLY A 34 -9.70 3.77 2.16
CA GLY A 34 -10.59 3.13 1.21
C GLY A 34 -11.79 2.47 1.89
N GLY A 35 -11.56 1.74 2.98
CA GLY A 35 -12.65 1.15 3.77
C GLY A 35 -13.60 2.19 4.39
N ALA A 36 -13.08 3.35 4.81
CA ALA A 36 -13.90 4.42 5.35
C ALA A 36 -14.82 5.04 4.28
N TRP A 37 -14.34 5.24 3.06
CA TRP A 37 -15.17 5.73 1.95
C TRP A 37 -16.26 4.72 1.56
N ASP A 38 -15.93 3.43 1.45
CA ASP A 38 -16.91 2.38 1.18
C ASP A 38 -17.98 2.29 2.27
N ASN A 39 -17.56 2.32 3.54
CA ASN A 39 -18.49 2.27 4.66
C ASN A 39 -19.39 3.52 4.70
N THR A 40 -18.87 4.69 4.33
CA THR A 40 -19.69 5.91 4.22
C THR A 40 -20.75 5.76 3.13
N LYS A 41 -20.37 5.25 1.95
CA LYS A 41 -21.32 4.95 0.87
C LYS A 41 -22.40 3.97 1.32
N LYS A 42 -22.01 2.85 1.95
CA LYS A 42 -22.93 1.84 2.48
C LYS A 42 -23.87 2.38 3.57
N ILE A 43 -23.40 3.31 4.40
CA ILE A 43 -24.25 3.99 5.38
C ILE A 43 -25.34 4.81 4.67
N ILE A 44 -25.01 5.56 3.62
CA ILE A 44 -25.99 6.37 2.87
C ILE A 44 -26.99 5.49 2.09
N GLU A 45 -26.55 4.32 1.64
CA GLU A 45 -27.38 3.30 0.98
C GLU A 45 -28.26 2.50 1.97
N SER A 46 -27.96 2.55 3.26
CA SER A 46 -28.70 1.82 4.29
C SER A 46 -30.10 2.40 4.48
N PRO A 47 -31.12 1.55 4.72
CA PRO A 47 -32.45 2.01 5.12
C PRO A 47 -32.46 2.72 6.49
N GLU A 48 -31.41 2.56 7.30
CA GLU A 48 -31.26 3.22 8.59
C GLU A 48 -30.77 4.69 8.47
N TYR A 49 -30.39 5.12 7.26
CA TYR A 49 -30.00 6.50 7.03
C TYR A 49 -31.23 7.41 6.96
N THR A 50 -31.44 8.19 8.01
CA THR A 50 -32.65 9.01 8.17
C THR A 50 -32.50 10.47 7.78
N LYS A 51 -31.30 10.91 7.37
CA LYS A 51 -31.04 12.33 7.09
C LYS A 51 -31.67 12.83 5.79
N TYR A 52 -31.69 11.98 4.76
CA TYR A 52 -32.35 12.23 3.48
C TYR A 52 -33.12 10.98 3.09
N GLU A 53 -34.38 11.14 2.67
CA GLU A 53 -35.19 10.03 2.18
C GLU A 53 -34.61 9.50 0.86
N GLN A 54 -34.49 8.17 0.74
CA GLN A 54 -33.93 7.53 -0.45
C GLN A 54 -34.75 7.87 -1.69
N GLY A 55 -34.05 8.15 -2.80
CA GLY A 55 -34.69 8.54 -4.06
C GLY A 55 -35.06 10.03 -4.17
N THR A 56 -34.79 10.84 -3.13
CA THR A 56 -34.89 12.31 -3.23
C THR A 56 -33.67 12.90 -3.93
N ASP A 57 -33.81 14.09 -4.52
CA ASP A 57 -32.69 14.80 -5.18
C ASP A 57 -31.51 15.05 -4.21
N ASP A 58 -31.80 15.36 -2.95
CA ASP A 58 -30.76 15.55 -1.92
C ASP A 58 -30.06 14.23 -1.56
N TRP A 59 -30.78 13.12 -1.50
CA TRP A 59 -30.18 11.80 -1.31
C TRP A 59 -29.26 11.44 -2.49
N HIS A 60 -29.73 11.62 -3.73
CA HIS A 60 -28.95 11.36 -4.94
C HIS A 60 -27.66 12.17 -4.95
N ARG A 61 -27.73 13.47 -4.63
CA ARG A 61 -26.55 14.32 -4.56
C ARG A 61 -25.50 13.83 -3.54
N VAL A 62 -25.93 13.36 -2.38
CA VAL A 62 -25.00 12.87 -1.33
C VAL A 62 -24.50 11.47 -1.63
N HIS A 63 -25.32 10.62 -2.24
CA HIS A 63 -24.95 9.29 -2.71
C HIS A 63 -23.92 9.35 -3.83
N ASP A 64 -24.11 10.18 -4.85
CA ASP A 64 -23.16 10.32 -5.96
C ASP A 64 -21.76 10.78 -5.50
N ILE A 65 -21.72 11.68 -4.50
CA ILE A 65 -20.46 12.14 -3.90
C ILE A 65 -19.78 11.01 -3.11
N SER A 66 -20.54 10.20 -2.37
CA SER A 66 -19.97 9.09 -1.61
C SER A 66 -19.50 7.95 -2.51
N VAL A 67 -20.21 7.69 -3.61
CA VAL A 67 -19.77 6.77 -4.69
C VAL A 67 -18.45 7.25 -5.30
N THR A 68 -18.32 8.56 -5.56
CA THR A 68 -17.05 9.12 -6.07
C THR A 68 -15.91 8.90 -5.07
N GLY A 69 -16.16 9.06 -3.77
CA GLY A 69 -15.18 8.76 -2.73
C GLY A 69 -14.76 7.29 -2.70
N ASP A 70 -15.72 6.36 -2.79
CA ASP A 70 -15.43 4.93 -2.83
C ASP A 70 -14.67 4.53 -4.11
N MET A 71 -14.98 5.15 -5.26
CA MET A 71 -14.24 4.94 -6.50
C MET A 71 -12.75 5.31 -6.37
N VAL A 72 -12.42 6.33 -5.57
CA VAL A 72 -11.03 6.66 -5.22
C VAL A 72 -10.45 5.66 -4.21
N GLY A 73 -11.29 5.16 -3.31
CA GLY A 73 -10.95 4.17 -2.28
C GLY A 73 -10.70 2.75 -2.81
N ASP A 74 -11.33 2.34 -3.90
CA ASP A 74 -11.23 0.97 -4.45
C ASP A 74 -9.79 0.60 -4.84
N PRO A 75 -9.04 1.41 -5.61
CA PRO A 75 -7.62 1.14 -5.85
C PRO A 75 -6.78 1.10 -4.57
N PHE A 76 -7.20 1.83 -3.53
CA PHE A 76 -6.47 1.91 -2.27
C PHE A 76 -6.65 0.64 -1.44
N LYS A 77 -7.90 0.24 -1.15
CA LYS A 77 -8.22 -0.90 -0.27
C LYS A 77 -8.12 -2.26 -0.96
N ASP A 78 -8.36 -2.34 -2.27
CA ASP A 78 -8.45 -3.64 -2.97
C ASP A 78 -7.20 -3.98 -3.79
N THR A 79 -6.34 -3.00 -4.06
CA THR A 79 -5.15 -3.21 -4.89
C THR A 79 -3.87 -2.77 -4.18
N ALA A 80 -3.68 -1.47 -3.97
CA ALA A 80 -2.39 -0.93 -3.55
C ALA A 80 -2.07 -1.24 -2.09
N GLY A 81 -2.99 -0.98 -1.17
CA GLY A 81 -2.80 -1.21 0.27
C GLY A 81 -2.42 -2.66 0.61
N PRO A 82 -3.23 -3.66 0.20
CA PRO A 82 -2.88 -5.07 0.42
C PRO A 82 -1.58 -5.49 -0.28
N SER A 83 -1.32 -4.98 -1.49
CA SER A 83 -0.11 -5.32 -2.25
C SER A 83 1.16 -4.79 -1.61
N ILE A 84 1.12 -3.63 -0.94
CA ILE A 84 2.29 -3.08 -0.24
C ILE A 84 2.71 -4.02 0.91
N ASN A 85 1.76 -4.59 1.66
CA ASN A 85 2.09 -5.54 2.71
C ASN A 85 2.83 -6.79 2.15
N THR A 86 2.31 -7.36 1.06
CA THR A 86 2.97 -8.48 0.38
C THR A 86 4.33 -8.09 -0.18
N LEU A 87 4.45 -6.90 -0.78
CA LEU A 87 5.72 -6.37 -1.31
C LEU A 87 6.80 -6.32 -0.23
N LEU A 88 6.48 -5.81 0.97
CA LEU A 88 7.44 -5.70 2.07
C LEU A 88 7.98 -7.07 2.50
N VAL A 89 7.11 -8.07 2.59
CA VAL A 89 7.49 -9.45 2.93
C VAL A 89 8.35 -10.06 1.81
N VAL A 90 7.92 -9.95 0.56
CA VAL A 90 8.63 -10.54 -0.58
C VAL A 90 10.01 -9.92 -0.75
N VAL A 91 10.14 -8.60 -0.67
CA VAL A 91 11.44 -7.92 -0.82
C VAL A 91 12.39 -8.28 0.32
N SER A 92 11.89 -8.33 1.56
CA SER A 92 12.69 -8.70 2.73
C SER A 92 13.15 -10.16 2.68
N LEU A 93 12.23 -11.08 2.33
CA LEU A 93 12.55 -12.50 2.18
C LEU A 93 13.53 -12.72 1.04
N THR A 94 13.31 -12.07 -0.11
CA THR A 94 14.21 -12.15 -1.27
C THR A 94 15.61 -11.65 -0.91
N ALA A 95 15.72 -10.51 -0.22
CA ALA A 95 17.02 -9.97 0.20
C ALA A 95 17.75 -10.93 1.16
N THR A 96 17.02 -11.55 2.08
CA THR A 96 17.58 -12.50 3.05
C THR A 96 18.03 -13.80 2.37
N LEU A 97 17.20 -14.35 1.49
CA LEU A 97 17.48 -15.59 0.76
C LEU A 97 18.74 -15.48 -0.11
N PHE A 98 18.91 -14.36 -0.79
CA PHE A 98 20.03 -14.13 -1.71
C PHE A 98 21.23 -13.43 -1.07
N LEU A 99 21.24 -13.22 0.26
CA LEU A 99 22.28 -12.46 0.95
C LEU A 99 23.71 -12.94 0.64
N PRO A 100 24.04 -14.25 0.65
CA PRO A 100 25.40 -14.70 0.35
C PRO A 100 25.82 -14.39 -1.09
N ILE A 101 24.89 -14.52 -2.05
CA ILE A 101 25.12 -14.24 -3.47
C ILE A 101 25.32 -12.74 -3.67
N ILE A 102 24.49 -11.92 -3.04
CA ILE A 102 24.60 -10.45 -3.12
C ILE A 102 25.94 -9.98 -2.56
N ALA A 103 26.35 -10.50 -1.40
CA ALA A 103 27.64 -10.16 -0.78
C ALA A 103 28.81 -10.52 -1.70
N GLN A 104 28.79 -11.73 -2.28
CA GLN A 104 29.82 -12.15 -3.22
C GLN A 104 29.84 -11.25 -4.46
N LEU A 105 28.70 -11.01 -5.11
CA LEU A 105 28.62 -10.18 -6.31
C LEU A 105 29.10 -8.75 -6.06
N HIS A 106 28.81 -8.17 -4.87
CA HIS A 106 29.31 -6.86 -4.49
C HIS A 106 30.84 -6.84 -4.43
N VAL A 107 31.48 -7.83 -3.80
CA VAL A 107 32.95 -7.93 -3.74
C VAL A 107 33.56 -8.04 -5.14
N TRP A 108 32.96 -8.85 -6.02
CA TRP A 108 33.45 -8.99 -7.40
C TRP A 108 33.30 -7.69 -8.19
N LEU A 109 32.18 -6.98 -8.03
CA LEU A 109 31.95 -5.69 -8.66
C LEU A 109 33.00 -4.67 -8.21
N MET A 110 33.28 -4.59 -6.91
CA MET A 110 34.29 -3.68 -6.37
C MET A 110 35.71 -4.03 -6.80
N ALA A 111 35.98 -5.28 -7.17
CA ALA A 111 37.30 -5.69 -7.68
C ALA A 111 37.54 -5.31 -9.15
N LEU A 112 36.52 -4.85 -9.88
CA LEU A 112 36.63 -4.43 -11.29
C LEU A 112 37.12 -2.99 -11.46
N PHE A 113 37.15 -2.20 -10.39
CA PHE A 113 37.50 -0.77 -10.38
C PHE A 113 38.50 -0.48 -9.26
#